data_AF-A0A2E1PQW9-F1
#
_entry.id   AF-A0A2E1PQW9-F1
#
_cell.length_a   1.000
_cell.length_b   1.000
_cell.length_c   1.000
_cell.angle_alpha   90.00
_cell.angle_beta   90.00
_cell.angle_gamma   90.00
#
_symmetry.space_group_name_H-M   'P 1'
#
loop_
_entity.id
_entity.type
_entity.pdbx_description
1 polymer ?
#
loop_
_entity_poly.entity_id
_entity_poly.type
_entity_poly.pdbx_seq_one_letter_code
_entity_poly.pdbx_strand_id
1 'polypeptide(L)'
;MSLWEVFIQPKNGLSHRHCGSVHASDREMAILSARHVYSRRGEGQSIWVVKSIDIVSSDPDSKEETFSSDDKIYRHPTFYDVPDDVGHM
;
A
#
# COMPACT_ATOMS: atom_id res chain seq x y z
N MET A 1 15.80 -20.01 1.57
CA MET A 1 15.39 -19.03 0.54
C MET A 1 14.47 -18.02 1.21
N SER A 2 14.64 -16.73 0.93
CA SER A 2 13.82 -15.68 1.57
C SER A 2 12.50 -15.49 0.83
N LEU A 3 11.44 -15.12 1.56
CA LEU A 3 10.15 -14.75 0.99
C LEU A 3 10.15 -13.27 0.58
N TRP A 4 9.56 -12.98 -0.58
CA TRP A 4 9.43 -11.65 -1.14
C TRP A 4 7.98 -11.40 -1.53
N GLU A 5 7.42 -10.27 -1.11
CA GLU A 5 6.12 -9.80 -1.56
C GLU A 5 6.28 -9.04 -2.90
N VAL A 6 5.37 -9.29 -3.82
CA VAL A 6 5.43 -8.78 -5.20
C VAL A 6 4.27 -7.82 -5.45
N PHE A 7 4.60 -6.64 -5.97
CA PHE A 7 3.62 -5.64 -6.36
C PHE A 7 3.77 -5.29 -7.85
N ILE A 8 2.66 -5.26 -8.58
CA ILE A 8 2.64 -4.94 -10.01
C ILE A 8 1.81 -3.69 -10.26
N GLN A 9 2.40 -2.78 -11.03
CA GLN A 9 1.67 -1.67 -11.62
C GLN A 9 1.06 -2.10 -12.96
N PRO A 10 -0.28 -2.06 -13.11
CA PRO A 10 -0.94 -2.32 -14.38
C PRO A 10 -0.67 -1.20 -15.40
N LYS A 11 -0.82 -1.51 -16.70
CA LYS A 11 -0.54 -0.55 -17.81
C LYS A 11 -1.39 0.73 -17.79
N ASN A 12 -2.55 0.72 -17.15
CA ASN A 12 -3.44 1.88 -17.08
C ASN A 12 -2.94 2.97 -16.11
N GLY A 13 -1.71 2.85 -15.59
CA GLY A 13 -1.07 3.87 -14.76
C GLY A 13 -1.57 3.92 -13.31
N LEU A 14 -2.37 2.95 -12.87
CA LEU A 14 -2.77 2.84 -11.47
C LEU A 14 -1.57 2.51 -10.57
N SER A 15 -1.77 2.61 -9.26
CA SER A 15 -0.75 2.25 -8.28
C SER A 15 -0.36 0.78 -8.34
N HIS A 16 0.85 0.47 -7.86
CA HIS A 16 1.28 -0.91 -7.62
C HIS A 16 0.30 -1.60 -6.68
N ARG A 17 -0.13 -2.81 -7.06
CA ARG A 17 -0.98 -3.67 -6.23
C ARG A 17 -0.27 -4.96 -5.90
N HIS A 18 -0.43 -5.40 -4.66
CA HIS A 18 0.10 -6.69 -4.22
C HIS A 18 -0.55 -7.82 -5.03
N CYS A 19 0.25 -8.71 -5.61
CA CYS A 19 -0.25 -9.84 -6.42
C CYS A 19 0.15 -11.21 -5.87
N GLY A 20 0.95 -11.25 -4.80
CA GLY A 20 1.38 -12.47 -4.13
C GLY A 20 2.89 -12.46 -3.84
N SER A 21 3.43 -13.62 -3.51
CA SER A 21 4.79 -13.76 -3.01
C SER A 21 5.62 -14.79 -3.79
N VAL A 22 6.94 -14.63 -3.75
CA VAL A 22 7.91 -15.55 -4.37
C VAL A 22 9.05 -15.85 -3.40
N HIS A 23 9.65 -17.03 -3.55
CA HIS A 23 10.90 -17.38 -2.87
C HIS A 23 12.09 -17.09 -3.78
N ALA A 24 13.09 -16.37 -3.28
CA ALA A 24 14.30 -16.05 -4.03
C ALA A 24 15.51 -15.84 -3.10
N SER A 25 16.71 -15.98 -3.65
CA SER A 25 17.98 -15.74 -2.95
C SER A 25 18.26 -14.26 -2.72
N ASP A 26 17.87 -13.41 -3.67
CA ASP A 26 18.20 -11.99 -3.74
C ASP A 26 17.13 -11.24 -4.55
N ARG A 27 17.28 -9.91 -4.62
CA ARG A 27 16.32 -9.00 -5.26
C ARG A 27 16.21 -9.21 -6.78
N GLU A 28 17.31 -9.58 -7.45
CA GLU A 28 17.34 -9.74 -8.90
C GLU A 28 16.60 -11.02 -9.29
N MET A 29 16.86 -12.10 -8.57
CA MET A 29 16.16 -13.37 -8.74
C MET A 29 14.68 -13.28 -8.33
N ALA A 30 14.35 -12.45 -7.34
CA ALA A 30 12.96 -12.15 -6.97
C ALA A 30 12.20 -11.47 -8.11
N ILE A 31 12.79 -10.44 -8.75
CA ILE A 31 12.19 -9.77 -9.92
C ILE A 31 12.01 -10.75 -11.08
N LEU A 32 13.01 -11.58 -11.38
CA LEU A 32 12.93 -12.54 -12.47
C LEU A 32 11.80 -13.57 -12.23
N SER A 33 11.73 -14.10 -11.01
CA SER A 33 10.68 -15.04 -10.60
C SER A 33 9.29 -14.40 -10.65
N ALA A 34 9.16 -13.18 -10.12
CA ALA A 34 7.93 -12.39 -10.18
C ALA A 34 7.47 -12.16 -11.62
N ARG A 35 8.39 -11.82 -12.54
CA ARG A 35 8.11 -11.65 -13.97
C ARG A 35 7.55 -12.94 -14.59
N HIS A 36 8.15 -14.08 -14.26
CA HIS A 36 7.71 -15.37 -14.79
C HIS A 36 6.37 -15.84 -14.25
N VAL A 37 6.03 -15.52 -13.01
CA VAL A 37 4.78 -15.96 -12.39
C VAL A 37 3.64 -14.99 -12.73
N TYR A 38 3.87 -13.69 -12.59
CA TYR A 38 2.79 -12.70 -12.55
C TYR A 38 2.71 -11.79 -13.78
N SER A 39 3.69 -11.78 -14.70
CA SER A 39 3.69 -10.86 -15.85
C SER A 39 3.72 -11.55 -17.22
N ARG A 40 3.22 -12.80 -17.32
CA ARG A 40 3.36 -13.67 -18.53
C ARG A 40 2.82 -13.10 -19.85
N ARG A 41 2.06 -12.00 -19.84
CA ARG A 41 1.54 -11.33 -21.05
C ARG A 41 1.89 -9.84 -21.13
N GLY A 42 2.89 -9.40 -20.36
CA GLY A 42 3.30 -8.01 -20.29
C GLY A 42 2.23 -7.10 -19.67
N GLU A 43 1.29 -7.63 -18.88
CA GLU A 43 0.17 -6.89 -18.28
C GLU A 43 0.59 -5.87 -17.21
N GLY A 44 1.87 -5.89 -16.80
CA GLY A 44 2.46 -4.93 -15.85
C GLY A 44 3.51 -4.02 -16.49
N GLN A 45 3.47 -2.74 -16.15
CA GLN A 45 4.44 -1.73 -16.57
C GLN A 45 5.66 -1.67 -15.64
N SER A 46 5.48 -2.04 -14.36
CA SER A 46 6.51 -1.99 -13.32
C SER A 46 6.28 -3.08 -12.27
N ILE A 47 7.37 -3.62 -11.72
CA ILE A 47 7.38 -4.65 -10.68
C ILE A 47 8.18 -4.12 -9.50
N TRP A 48 7.59 -4.15 -8.31
CA TRP A 48 8.31 -3.99 -7.05
C TRP A 48 8.38 -5.32 -6.33
N VAL A 49 9.53 -5.54 -5.67
CA VAL A 49 9.72 -6.66 -4.75
C VAL A 49 10.27 -6.12 -3.45
N VAL A 50 9.74 -6.63 -2.34
CA VAL A 50 10.17 -6.27 -0.98
C VAL A 50 10.32 -7.56 -0.22
N LYS A 51 11.36 -7.70 0.61
CA LYS A 51 11.45 -8.89 1.47
C LYS A 51 10.31 -8.84 2.47
N SER A 52 9.66 -9.97 2.73
CA SER A 52 8.53 -9.99 3.67
C SER A 52 8.92 -9.54 5.08
N ILE A 53 10.18 -9.73 5.49
CA ILE A 53 10.72 -9.27 6.78
C ILE A 53 10.81 -7.74 6.89
N ASP A 54 10.87 -7.03 5.77
CA ASP A 54 10.95 -5.56 5.76
C ASP A 54 9.55 -4.91 5.79
N ILE A 55 8.47 -5.70 5.79
CA ILE A 55 7.09 -5.21 5.82
C ILE A 55 6.54 -5.31 7.24
N VAL A 56 6.02 -4.19 7.74
CA VAL A 56 5.35 -4.11 9.04
C VAL A 56 3.84 -4.01 8.82
N SER A 57 3.07 -4.89 9.46
CA SER A 57 1.61 -4.82 9.49
C SER A 57 1.13 -4.17 10.77
N SER A 58 0.04 -3.41 10.69
CA SER A 58 -0.72 -3.02 11.87
C SER A 58 -1.29 -4.25 12.58
N ASP A 59 -1.44 -4.17 13.89
CA ASP A 59 -2.13 -5.19 14.69
C ASP A 59 -3.64 -5.16 14.39
N PRO A 60 -4.26 -6.27 13.95
CA PRO A 60 -5.70 -6.36 13.74
C PRO A 60 -6.52 -5.99 14.98
N ASP A 61 -6.02 -6.25 16.19
CA ASP A 61 -6.73 -5.96 17.43
C ASP A 61 -6.75 -4.45 17.73
N SER A 62 -5.81 -3.70 17.17
CA SER A 62 -5.73 -2.23 17.28
C SER A 62 -6.51 -1.49 16.16
N LYS A 63 -7.34 -2.21 15.39
CA LYS A 63 -8.05 -1.65 14.23
C LYS A 63 -8.98 -0.49 14.61
N GLU A 64 -9.74 -0.64 15.69
CA GLU A 64 -10.66 0.41 16.14
C GLU A 64 -9.91 1.70 16.46
N GLU A 65 -8.83 1.65 17.23
CA GLU A 65 -8.05 2.85 17.57
C GLU A 65 -7.39 3.51 16.36
N THR A 66 -6.92 2.68 15.42
CA THR A 66 -6.16 3.13 14.24
C THR A 66 -7.07 3.76 13.17
N PHE A 67 -8.27 3.20 12.97
CA PHE A 67 -9.12 3.56 11.84
C PHE A 67 -10.47 4.19 12.23
N SER A 68 -10.94 4.05 13.47
CA SER A 68 -12.16 4.74 13.90
C SER A 68 -11.88 6.24 14.10
N SER A 69 -12.72 7.05 13.46
CA SER A 69 -12.75 8.52 13.64
C SER A 69 -14.08 9.00 14.21
N ASP A 70 -15.01 8.08 14.48
CA ASP A 70 -16.40 8.37 14.83
C ASP A 70 -16.52 9.15 16.15
N ASP A 71 -15.63 8.89 17.12
CA ASP A 71 -15.61 9.61 18.40
C ASP A 71 -14.81 10.93 18.36
N LYS A 72 -14.25 11.32 17.21
CA LYS A 72 -13.39 12.51 17.06
C LYS A 72 -14.09 13.64 16.30
N ILE A 73 -15.37 13.83 16.60
CA ILE A 73 -16.27 14.81 15.97
C ILE A 73 -15.68 16.24 16.03
N TYR A 74 -14.89 16.56 17.06
CA TYR A 74 -14.17 17.84 17.22
C TYR A 74 -13.16 18.16 16.10
N ARG A 75 -12.79 17.20 15.25
CA ARG A 75 -11.94 17.41 14.07
C ARG A 75 -12.74 17.83 12.84
N HIS A 76 -14.07 17.80 12.91
CA HIS A 76 -14.91 18.17 11.78
C HIS A 76 -14.90 19.70 11.62
N PRO A 77 -14.78 20.24 10.39
CA PRO A 77 -14.68 21.67 10.13
C PRO A 77 -15.80 22.51 10.78
N THR A 78 -16.98 21.92 10.96
CA THR A 78 -18.15 22.53 11.60
C THR A 78 -17.97 22.85 13.08
N PHE A 79 -16.99 22.26 13.76
CA PHE A 79 -16.74 22.47 15.19
C PHE A 79 -15.61 23.48 15.48
N TYR A 80 -15.03 24.11 14.44
CA TYR A 80 -14.12 25.23 14.60
C TYR A 80 -14.91 26.54 14.60
N ASP A 81 -14.69 27.40 15.59
CA ASP A 81 -15.09 28.80 15.49
C ASP A 81 -14.19 29.47 14.44
N VAL A 82 -14.74 29.70 13.26
CA VAL A 82 -14.06 30.42 12.18
C VAL A 82 -14.32 31.91 12.39
N PRO A 83 -13.29 32.74 12.60
CA PRO A 83 -13.46 34.18 12.72
C PRO A 83 -14.06 34.78 11.44
N ASP A 84 -14.95 35.76 11.59
CA ASP A 84 -15.65 36.42 10.47
C ASP A 84 -14.68 36.98 9.40
N ASP A 85 -13.45 37.33 9.80
CA ASP A 85 -12.40 37.88 8.93
C ASP A 85 -11.85 36.88 7.89
N VAL A 86 -12.11 35.58 8.06
CA VAL A 86 -11.54 34.52 7.20
C VAL A 86 -12.34 34.31 5.90
N GLY A 87 -13.56 34.86 5.79
CA GLY A 87 -14.42 34.68 4.61
C GLY A 87 -14.87 33.23 4.39
N HIS A 88 -15.60 32.97 3.31
CA HIS A 88 -16.10 31.62 2.99
C HIS A 88 -15.03 30.78 2.27
N MET A 89 -14.70 29.59 2.78
CA MET A 89 -13.94 28.55 2.07
C MET A 89 -14.82 27.76 1.10
#